data_AF-A0A1B7MDT7-F1
#
_entry.id   AF-A0A1B7MDT7-F1
#
_cell.length_a   1.000
_cell.length_b   1.000
_cell.length_c   1.000
_cell.angle_alpha   90.00
_cell.angle_beta   90.00
_cell.angle_gamma   90.00
#
_symmetry.space_group_name_H-M   'P 1'
#
loop_
_entity.id
_entity.type
_entity.pdbx_description
1 polymer ?
#
loop_
_entity_poly.entity_id
_entity_poly.type
_entity_poly.pdbx_seq_one_letter_code
_entity_poly.pdbx_strand_id
1 'polypeptide(L)' 'VELYDSGSTRHISPYRERFATLSEIPPRTFAAANKQLFDATAVGDMVIEIPNG' A
#
# COMPACT_ATOMS: atom_id res chain seq x y z
N VAL A 1 -4.71 8.95 9.90
CA VAL A 1 -4.02 8.06 8.94
C VAL A 1 -3.51 8.97 7.85
N GLU A 2 -2.19 9.15 7.72
CA GLU A 2 -1.64 10.06 6.72
C GLU A 2 -1.58 9.31 5.38
N LEU A 3 -2.33 9.81 4.39
CA LEU A 3 -2.36 9.28 3.04
C LEU A 3 -1.46 10.15 2.17
N TYR A 4 -0.34 9.60 1.71
CA TYR A 4 0.57 10.27 0.80
C TYR A 4 0.20 9.91 -0.63
N ASP A 5 -0.28 10.89 -1.41
CA ASP A 5 -0.43 10.74 -2.86
C ASP A 5 0.95 10.84 -3.51
N SER A 6 1.47 9.70 -3.97
CA SER A 6 2.79 9.59 -4.58
C SER A 6 2.75 9.54 -6.11
N GLY A 7 1.60 9.84 -6.74
CA GLY A 7 1.42 9.62 -8.19
C GLY A 7 1.61 8.15 -8.60
N SER A 8 1.52 7.22 -7.64
CA SER A 8 1.67 5.79 -7.86
C SER A 8 0.30 5.20 -8.14
N THR A 9 0.20 4.36 -9.17
CA THR A 9 -1.03 3.59 -9.45
C THR A 9 -1.39 2.61 -8.33
N ARG A 10 -0.48 2.39 -7.37
CA ARG A 10 -0.65 1.49 -6.23
C ARG A 10 -0.02 2.10 -4.97
N HIS A 11 -0.80 2.21 -3.91
CA HIS A 11 -0.33 2.61 -2.59
C HIS A 11 0.12 1.40 -1.78
N ILE A 12 1.20 1.56 -1.01
CA ILE A 12 1.68 0.56 -0.05
C ILE A 12 1.23 0.99 1.34
N SER A 13 0.55 0.10 2.06
CA SER A 13 0.03 0.37 3.40
C SER A 13 0.42 -0.75 4.37
N PRO A 14 0.89 -0.43 5.59
CA PRO A 14 1.20 -1.44 6.61
C PRO A 14 -0.06 -1.99 7.29
N TYR A 15 -1.22 -1.35 7.13
CA TYR A 15 -2.47 -1.68 7.81
C TYR A 15 -3.24 -2.80 7.09
N ARG A 16 -2.73 -4.03 7.18
CA ARG A 16 -3.33 -5.22 6.55
C ARG A 16 -4.81 -5.42 6.89
N GLU A 17 -5.18 -5.12 8.13
CA GLU A 17 -6.54 -5.26 8.67
C GLU A 17 -7.55 -4.28 8.06
N ARG A 18 -7.08 -3.23 7.37
CA ARG A 18 -7.94 -2.23 6.72
C ARG A 18 -8.27 -2.56 5.27
N PHE A 19 -7.65 -3.59 4.70
CA PHE A 19 -7.97 -4.06 3.36
C PHE A 19 -9.26 -4.87 3.39
N ALA A 20 -10.24 -4.48 2.57
CA ALA A 20 -11.51 -5.17 2.43
C ALA A 20 -11.34 -6.51 1.71
N THR A 21 -10.40 -6.55 0.77
CA THR A 21 -9.94 -7.76 0.10
C THR A 21 -8.46 -7.89 0.41
N LEU A 22 -8.01 -8.97 1.05
CA LEU A 22 -6.58 -9.21 1.24
C LEU A 22 -6.27 -10.61 0.70
N SER A 23 -5.29 -10.69 -0.19
CA SER A 23 -4.80 -11.94 -0.76
C SER A 23 -3.29 -12.01 -0.62
N GLU A 24 -2.79 -13.16 -0.17
CA GLU A 24 -1.35 -13.38 -0.10
C GLU A 24 -0.75 -13.48 -1.50
N ILE A 25 0.46 -12.95 -1.66
CA ILE A 25 1.22 -13.02 -2.91
C ILE A 25 2.66 -13.44 -2.60
N PRO A 26 3.38 -14.02 -3.58
CA PRO A 26 4.82 -14.16 -3.47
C PRO A 26 5.47 -12.81 -3.12
N PRO A 27 6.46 -12.79 -2.20
CA PRO A 27 7.13 -11.55 -1.81
C PRO A 27 7.61 -10.79 -3.04
N ARG A 28 7.15 -9.55 -3.16
CA ARG A 28 7.54 -8.64 -4.24
C ARG A 28 8.31 -7.48 -3.67
N THR A 29 9.59 -7.39 -4.04
CA THR A 29 10.47 -6.32 -3.58
C THR A 29 10.22 -5.02 -4.31
N PHE A 30 10.16 -3.94 -3.55
CA PHE A 30 10.06 -2.56 -4.04
C PHE A 30 11.22 -1.74 -3.48
N ALA A 31 11.67 -0.77 -4.29
CA ALA A 31 12.66 0.21 -3.86
C ALA A 31 11.97 1.54 -3.54
N ALA A 32 12.15 2.01 -2.31
CA ALA A 32 11.76 3.35 -1.90
C ALA A 32 12.72 4.40 -2.48
N ALA A 33 12.26 5.65 -2.56
CA ALA A 33 13.08 6.79 -2.99
C ALA A 33 14.34 6.98 -2.11
N ASN A 34 14.28 6.58 -0.84
CA ASN A 34 15.41 6.61 0.09
C ASN A 34 16.35 5.38 -0.04
N LYS A 35 16.22 4.60 -1.12
CA LYS A 35 16.99 3.38 -1.42
C LYS A 35 16.75 2.21 -0.47
N GLN A 36 15.76 2.29 0.42
CA GLN A 36 15.35 1.13 1.21
C GLN A 36 14.58 0.15 0.33
N LEU A 37 14.79 -1.14 0.58
CA LEU A 37 14.04 -2.23 -0.03
C LEU A 37 12.99 -2.72 0.96
N PHE A 38 11.80 -3.00 0.46
CA PHE A 38 10.73 -3.61 1.26
C PHE A 38 9.92 -4.58 0.40
N ASP A 39 9.38 -5.61 1.03
CA ASP A 39 8.65 -6.68 0.35
C ASP A 39 7.16 -6.57 0.62
N ALA A 40 6.36 -6.51 -0.44
CA ALA A 40 4.93 -6.73 -0.33
C ALA A 40 4.63 -8.22 -0.33
N THR A 41 3.92 -8.67 0.69
CA THR A 41 3.56 -10.08 0.92
C THR A 41 2.05 -10.32 0.78
N ALA A 42 1.26 -9.26 0.55
CA ALA A 42 -0.16 -9.35 0.26
C ALA A 42 -0.60 -8.15 -0.60
N VAL A 43 -1.70 -8.31 -1.33
CA VAL A 43 -2.34 -7.27 -2.13
C VAL A 43 -3.85 -7.28 -1.89
N GLY A 44 -4.46 -6.11 -2.04
CA GLY A 44 -5.84 -5.91 -1.68
C GLY A 44 -6.39 -4.55 -2.04
N ASP A 45 -7.71 -4.42 -1.93
CA ASP A 45 -8.43 -3.16 -2.05
C ASP A 45 -8.70 -2.59 -0.66
N MET A 46 -8.43 -1.29 -0.50
CA MET A 46 -8.71 -0.53 0.72
C MET A 46 -9.62 0.63 0.37
N VAL A 47 -10.73 0.77 1.10
CA VAL A 47 -11.60 1.94 0.98
C VAL A 47 -11.00 3.04 1.85
N ILE A 48 -10.66 4.17 1.21
CA ILE A 48 -10.08 5.32 1.90
C ILE A 48 -10.98 6.52 1.62
N GLU A 49 -11.47 7.14 2.69
CA GLU A 49 -12.21 8.40 2.60
C GLU A 49 -11.21 9.56 2.51
N ILE A 50 -11.27 10.32 1.41
CA ILE A 50 -10.47 11.53 1.23
C ILE A 50 -11.33 12.73 1.62
N PRO A 51 -11.07 13.37 2.78
CA PRO A 51 -11.78 14.58 3.14
C PRO A 51 -11.34 15.72 2.21
N ASN A 52 -12.32 16.33 1.54
CA ASN A 52 -12.23 17.59 0.76
C ASN A 52 -11.62 17.56 -0.65
N GLY A 53 -11.36 16.40 -1.25
CA GLY A 53 -11.05 16.29 -2.69
C GLY A 53 -9.76 16.99 -3.11
#